data_AF-A0AAU7A7N3-F1
#
_entry.id   AF-A0AAU7A7N3-F1
#
_cell.length_a   1.000
_cell.length_b   1.000
_cell.length_c   1.000
_cell.angle_alpha   90.00
_cell.angle_beta   90.00
_cell.angle_gamma   90.00
#
_symmetry.space_group_name_H-M   'P 1'
#
loop_
_entity.id
_entity.type
_entity.pdbx_description
1 polymer ?
#
loop_
_entity_poly.entity_id
_entity_poly.type
_entity_poly.pdbx_seq_one_letter_code
_entity_poly.pdbx_strand_id
1 'polypeptide(L)'
;MSSVASILGDSYANHPLKERFLKWQCHCRQMMMRDNMGRPDAAIMPDVYLKDDTQTMGTIITIMNKLPAYSETPEMLHMARKTNDPAQRRNQAIQYFSATFYQKHKQFSDILTSTFPPHSPGAAKIRSAETCRLVFEAYGQSFEIRCKVWKLTPKNLLNQSTIAHNRLFNPELPGNTIVLGFEPDWSSSQEVKG
;
A
#
# COMPACT_ATOMS: atom_id res chain seq x y z
N MET A 1 26.93 3.14 19.29
CA MET A 1 26.46 1.75 19.16
C MET A 1 25.11 1.75 18.46
N SER A 2 25.08 1.48 17.17
CA SER A 2 23.85 1.23 16.41
C SER A 2 23.92 -0.24 15.99
N SER A 3 23.12 -1.10 16.63
CA SER A 3 23.08 -2.51 16.27
C SER A 3 22.29 -2.67 14.99
N VAL A 4 22.97 -3.13 13.96
CA VAL A 4 22.65 -3.21 12.52
C VAL A 4 21.33 -3.96 12.20
N ALA A 5 20.73 -4.65 13.16
CA ALA A 5 19.39 -5.24 13.04
C ALA A 5 18.23 -4.21 13.06
N SER A 6 18.48 -2.97 13.51
CA SER A 6 17.41 -1.98 13.76
C SER A 6 16.82 -1.31 12.51
N ILE A 7 17.33 -1.67 11.32
CA ILE A 7 16.75 -1.38 9.99
C ILE A 7 16.18 -2.69 9.39
N LEU A 8 15.77 -3.66 10.22
CA LEU A 8 14.84 -4.77 9.95
C LEU A 8 14.95 -5.46 8.57
N GLY A 9 16.18 -5.74 8.11
CA GLY A 9 16.44 -6.31 6.78
C GLY A 9 16.39 -7.83 6.69
N ASP A 10 16.58 -8.56 7.79
CA ASP A 10 17.04 -9.96 7.65
C ASP A 10 16.13 -11.06 8.21
N SER A 11 15.20 -10.81 9.15
CA SER A 11 14.39 -11.93 9.69
C SER A 11 13.14 -12.30 8.85
N TYR A 12 12.82 -11.51 7.82
CA TYR A 12 11.68 -11.75 6.89
C TYR A 12 12.07 -11.54 5.41
N ALA A 13 13.36 -11.46 5.10
CA ALA A 13 13.84 -11.08 3.77
C ALA A 13 13.38 -12.07 2.67
N ASN A 14 13.28 -13.37 3.00
CA ASN A 14 13.08 -14.44 2.03
C ASN A 14 11.88 -15.36 2.35
N HIS A 15 10.73 -14.81 2.78
CA HIS A 15 9.53 -15.64 2.91
C HIS A 15 8.92 -15.94 1.52
N PRO A 16 8.69 -17.20 1.11
CA PRO A 16 8.17 -17.51 -0.23
C PRO A 16 6.81 -16.84 -0.53
N LEU A 17 5.93 -16.74 0.48
CA LEU A 17 4.64 -16.06 0.33
C LEU A 17 4.80 -14.55 0.06
N LYS A 18 5.76 -13.90 0.73
CA LYS A 18 6.06 -12.47 0.53
C LYS A 18 6.45 -12.22 -0.92
N GLU A 19 7.35 -13.06 -1.46
CA GLU A 19 7.81 -12.88 -2.83
C GLU A 19 6.66 -13.06 -3.84
N ARG A 20 5.83 -14.09 -3.67
CA ARG A 20 4.67 -14.31 -4.55
C ARG A 20 3.65 -13.18 -4.45
N PHE A 21 3.30 -12.75 -3.23
CA PHE A 21 2.39 -11.64 -3.00
C PHE A 21 2.89 -10.34 -3.64
N LEU A 22 4.17 -9.97 -3.45
CA LEU A 22 4.72 -8.75 -4.03
C LEU A 22 4.79 -8.80 -5.56
N LYS A 23 5.12 -9.96 -6.15
CA LYS A 23 5.07 -10.15 -7.62
C LYS A 23 3.65 -9.97 -8.14
N TRP A 24 2.68 -10.62 -7.49
CA TRP A 24 1.27 -10.53 -7.85
C TRP A 24 0.75 -9.07 -7.73
N GLN A 25 0.99 -8.41 -6.59
CA GLN A 25 0.55 -7.03 -6.38
C GLN A 25 1.21 -6.01 -7.33
N CYS A 26 2.47 -6.23 -7.72
CA CYS A 26 3.13 -5.44 -8.77
C CYS A 26 2.43 -5.63 -10.12
N HIS A 27 2.15 -6.87 -10.49
CA HIS A 27 1.48 -7.19 -11.74
C HIS A 27 0.07 -6.58 -11.81
N CYS A 28 -0.75 -6.80 -10.77
CA CYS A 28 -2.10 -6.24 -10.69
C CYS A 28 -2.10 -4.71 -10.76
N ARG A 29 -1.19 -4.02 -10.04
CA ARG A 29 -1.09 -2.56 -10.11
C ARG A 29 -0.63 -2.06 -11.47
N GLN A 30 0.25 -2.79 -12.15
CA GLN A 30 0.67 -2.43 -13.49
C GLN A 30 -0.48 -2.54 -14.49
N MET A 31 -1.25 -3.65 -14.44
CA MET A 31 -2.46 -3.82 -15.24
C MET A 31 -3.49 -2.73 -14.92
N MET A 32 -3.76 -2.48 -13.64
CA MET A 32 -4.68 -1.43 -13.21
C MET A 32 -4.31 -0.05 -13.79
N MET A 33 -3.02 0.30 -13.81
CA MET A 33 -2.55 1.56 -14.39
C MET A 33 -2.66 1.60 -15.92
N ARG A 34 -2.41 0.47 -16.62
CA ARG A 34 -2.42 0.40 -18.09
C ARG A 34 -3.83 0.27 -18.66
N ASP A 35 -4.63 -0.60 -18.07
CA ASP A 35 -5.85 -1.13 -18.68
C ASP A 35 -7.11 -0.54 -18.03
N ASN A 36 -7.02 -0.08 -16.78
CA ASN A 36 -8.14 0.49 -16.03
C ASN A 36 -7.92 1.96 -15.64
N MET A 37 -7.04 2.66 -16.36
CA MET A 37 -6.73 4.09 -16.15
C MET A 37 -6.40 4.42 -14.68
N GLY A 38 -5.77 3.51 -13.95
CA GLY A 38 -5.41 3.69 -12.54
C GLY A 38 -6.58 3.66 -11.55
N ARG A 39 -7.77 3.19 -11.95
CA ARG A 39 -8.90 3.01 -11.04
C ARG A 39 -8.68 1.75 -10.17
N PRO A 40 -8.71 1.87 -8.83
CA PRO A 40 -8.60 0.72 -7.92
C PRO A 40 -9.65 -0.36 -8.19
N ASP A 41 -9.26 -1.62 -8.01
CA ASP A 41 -10.11 -2.80 -8.08
C ASP A 41 -9.82 -3.76 -6.90
N ALA A 42 -10.49 -4.91 -6.89
CA ALA A 42 -10.41 -5.91 -5.83
C ALA A 42 -8.97 -6.40 -5.55
N ALA A 43 -8.06 -6.35 -6.52
CA ALA A 43 -6.69 -6.81 -6.33
C ALA A 43 -5.91 -5.92 -5.35
N ILE A 44 -6.29 -4.65 -5.23
CA ILE A 44 -5.66 -3.67 -4.33
C ILE A 44 -6.58 -3.17 -3.22
N MET A 45 -7.83 -3.63 -3.23
CA MET A 45 -8.89 -3.28 -2.29
C MET A 45 -9.29 -4.47 -1.41
N PRO A 46 -8.42 -4.94 -0.49
CA PRO A 46 -8.73 -6.10 0.34
C PRO A 46 -9.90 -5.83 1.26
N ASP A 47 -10.63 -6.91 1.59
CA ASP A 47 -11.53 -6.93 2.74
C ASP A 47 -10.73 -6.92 4.04
N VAL A 48 -11.19 -6.10 4.99
CA VAL A 48 -10.56 -5.95 6.30
C VAL A 48 -11.36 -6.70 7.35
N TYR A 49 -10.75 -7.71 7.95
CA TYR A 49 -11.29 -8.41 9.11
C TYR A 49 -10.50 -8.00 10.35
N LEU A 50 -11.21 -7.71 11.44
CA LEU A 50 -10.59 -7.34 12.71
C LEU A 50 -10.58 -8.55 13.64
N LYS A 51 -9.44 -8.79 14.29
CA LYS A 51 -9.29 -9.93 15.21
C LYS A 51 -9.72 -11.25 14.53
N ASP A 52 -10.56 -12.02 15.19
CA ASP A 52 -11.13 -13.27 14.69
C ASP A 52 -12.58 -13.09 14.19
N ASP A 53 -13.01 -11.86 13.88
CA ASP A 53 -14.34 -11.60 13.33
C ASP A 53 -14.51 -12.32 11.98
N THR A 54 -15.69 -12.91 11.79
CA THR A 54 -16.09 -13.55 10.54
C THR A 54 -16.71 -12.57 9.55
N GLN A 55 -17.09 -11.37 10.00
CA GLN A 55 -17.66 -10.33 9.17
C GLN A 55 -16.60 -9.30 8.76
N THR A 56 -16.60 -8.94 7.47
CA THR A 56 -15.73 -7.87 6.95
C THR A 56 -16.16 -6.50 7.51
N MET A 57 -15.17 -5.67 7.84
CA MET A 57 -15.37 -4.24 8.15
C MET A 57 -15.61 -3.41 6.87
N GLY A 58 -15.43 -4.02 5.69
CA GLY A 58 -15.39 -3.39 4.38
C GLY A 58 -13.98 -3.37 3.79
N THR A 59 -13.84 -2.68 2.67
CA THR A 59 -12.59 -2.63 1.91
C THR A 59 -11.81 -1.34 2.10
N ILE A 60 -10.49 -1.41 1.92
CA ILE A 60 -9.59 -0.24 1.93
C ILE A 60 -8.74 -0.23 0.68
N ILE A 61 -8.36 0.94 0.15
CA ILE A 61 -7.41 0.99 -0.96
C ILE A 61 -5.99 0.92 -0.39
N THR A 62 -5.19 -0.05 -0.85
CA THR A 62 -3.80 -0.22 -0.41
C THR A 62 -2.80 0.38 -1.39
N ILE A 63 -1.76 1.02 -0.86
CA ILE A 63 -0.62 1.56 -1.60
C ILE A 63 0.63 0.74 -1.28
N MET A 64 1.36 0.39 -2.34
CA MET A 64 2.69 -0.22 -2.29
C MET A 64 3.75 0.87 -2.44
N ASN A 65 4.59 1.01 -1.43
CA ASN A 65 5.66 2.00 -1.42
C ASN A 65 7.00 1.35 -1.77
N LYS A 66 7.83 2.04 -2.54
CA LYS A 66 9.22 1.63 -2.73
C LYS A 66 10.00 1.75 -1.42
N LEU A 67 10.99 0.88 -1.24
CA LEU A 67 11.96 0.98 -0.14
C LEU A 67 12.71 2.31 -0.23
N PRO A 68 13.23 2.84 0.90
CA PRO A 68 13.94 4.12 0.91
C PRO A 68 15.06 4.24 -0.14
N ALA A 69 15.82 3.17 -0.36
CA ALA A 69 16.91 3.13 -1.34
C ALA A 69 16.45 3.26 -2.81
N TYR A 70 15.17 3.07 -3.08
CA TYR A 70 14.55 3.18 -4.40
C TYR A 70 13.40 4.21 -4.39
N SER A 71 13.36 5.11 -3.40
CA SER A 71 12.24 6.05 -3.24
C SER A 71 12.10 6.95 -4.46
N GLU A 72 10.86 7.09 -4.93
CA GLU A 72 10.46 7.98 -6.04
C GLU A 72 9.56 9.11 -5.53
N THR A 73 9.62 9.37 -4.21
CA THR A 73 8.80 10.40 -3.56
C THR A 73 9.07 11.80 -4.12
N PRO A 74 10.34 12.22 -4.35
CA PRO A 74 10.65 13.50 -4.97
C PRO A 74 9.99 13.69 -6.35
N GLU A 75 9.97 12.65 -7.18
CA GLU A 75 9.40 12.62 -8.52
C GLU A 75 7.88 12.81 -8.45
N MET A 76 7.21 12.10 -7.53
CA MET A 76 5.78 12.26 -7.28
C MET A 76 5.43 13.68 -6.82
N LEU A 77 6.24 14.27 -5.93
CA LEU A 77 6.06 15.65 -5.47
C LEU A 77 6.31 16.65 -6.61
N HIS A 78 7.29 16.41 -7.47
CA HIS A 78 7.55 17.25 -8.64
C HIS A 78 6.37 17.23 -9.61
N MET A 79 5.84 16.05 -9.94
CA MET A 79 4.64 15.91 -10.77
C MET A 79 3.44 16.66 -10.19
N ALA A 80 3.22 16.56 -8.87
CA ALA A 80 2.12 17.25 -8.20
C ALA A 80 2.25 18.78 -8.24
N ARG A 81 3.47 19.32 -8.22
CA ARG A 81 3.75 20.77 -8.28
C ARG A 81 3.70 21.36 -9.69
N LYS A 82 3.95 20.53 -10.72
CA LYS A 82 4.07 20.98 -12.12
C LYS A 82 2.76 21.54 -12.68
N THR A 83 1.61 21.08 -12.19
CA THR A 83 0.29 21.52 -12.66
C THR A 83 -0.76 21.49 -11.56
N ASN A 84 -1.66 22.46 -11.59
CA ASN A 84 -2.85 22.52 -10.75
C ASN A 84 -4.06 21.83 -11.38
N ASP A 85 -4.01 21.50 -12.68
CA ASP A 85 -5.08 20.78 -13.37
C ASP A 85 -5.14 19.31 -12.89
N PRO A 86 -6.24 18.88 -12.24
CA PRO A 86 -6.41 17.51 -11.76
C PRO A 86 -6.33 16.46 -12.88
N ALA A 87 -6.87 16.74 -14.07
CA ALA A 87 -6.89 15.82 -15.19
C ALA A 87 -5.48 15.63 -15.76
N GLN A 88 -4.75 16.72 -15.95
CA GLN A 88 -3.36 16.67 -16.42
C GLN A 88 -2.44 15.98 -15.41
N ARG A 89 -2.63 16.21 -14.11
CA ARG A 89 -1.87 15.54 -13.05
C ARG A 89 -2.15 14.04 -13.03
N ARG A 90 -3.42 13.64 -13.08
CA ARG A 90 -3.84 12.24 -13.13
C ARG A 90 -3.25 11.52 -14.34
N ASN A 91 -3.29 12.15 -15.52
CA ASN A 91 -2.75 11.57 -16.74
C ASN A 91 -1.22 11.35 -16.66
N GLN A 92 -0.48 12.32 -16.13
CA GLN A 92 0.96 12.16 -15.88
C GLN A 92 1.25 11.04 -14.88
N ALA A 93 0.46 10.94 -13.80
CA ALA A 93 0.59 9.87 -12.83
C ALA A 93 0.37 8.49 -13.45
N ILE A 94 -0.68 8.34 -14.27
CA ILE A 94 -0.97 7.09 -14.98
C ILE A 94 0.17 6.73 -15.92
N GLN A 95 0.68 7.67 -16.71
CA GLN A 95 1.83 7.43 -17.59
C GLN A 95 3.06 6.99 -16.80
N TYR A 96 3.32 7.65 -15.67
CA TYR A 96 4.44 7.33 -14.80
C TYR A 96 4.34 5.92 -14.19
N PHE A 97 3.19 5.61 -13.57
CA PHE A 97 3.00 4.34 -12.89
C PHE A 97 2.77 3.15 -13.83
N SER A 98 2.27 3.38 -15.05
CA SER A 98 2.10 2.33 -16.07
C SER A 98 3.41 1.90 -16.75
N ALA A 99 4.47 2.70 -16.64
CA ALA A 99 5.76 2.45 -17.26
C ALA A 99 6.54 1.33 -16.54
N THR A 100 7.60 1.70 -15.82
CA THR A 100 8.54 0.76 -15.18
C THR A 100 8.37 0.68 -13.67
N PHE A 101 7.51 1.50 -13.08
CA PHE A 101 7.38 1.67 -11.63
C PHE A 101 7.17 0.34 -10.88
N TYR A 102 6.30 -0.53 -11.39
CA TYR A 102 5.97 -1.83 -10.80
C TYR A 102 6.77 -3.02 -11.35
N GLN A 103 7.81 -2.82 -12.17
CA GLN A 103 8.53 -3.95 -12.79
C GLN A 103 9.43 -4.72 -11.82
N LYS A 104 9.94 -4.07 -10.76
CA LYS A 104 10.95 -4.64 -9.86
C LYS A 104 10.38 -4.83 -8.46
N HIS A 105 9.69 -5.94 -8.22
CA HIS A 105 9.04 -6.24 -6.94
C HIS A 105 9.99 -6.16 -5.71
N LYS A 106 11.28 -6.50 -5.88
CA LYS A 106 12.30 -6.40 -4.82
C LYS A 106 12.61 -4.96 -4.37
N GLN A 107 12.14 -3.95 -5.11
CA GLN A 107 12.29 -2.54 -4.73
C GLN A 107 11.19 -2.06 -3.80
N PHE A 108 10.17 -2.87 -3.53
CA PHE A 108 9.03 -2.49 -2.71
C PHE A 108 9.14 -2.97 -1.27
N SER A 109 8.63 -2.14 -0.36
CA SER A 109 8.33 -2.52 1.01
C SER A 109 7.20 -3.56 1.03
N ASP A 110 7.27 -4.52 1.96
CA ASP A 110 6.15 -5.42 2.27
C ASP A 110 5.08 -4.77 3.14
N ILE A 111 5.40 -3.69 3.86
CA ILE A 111 4.42 -2.88 4.56
C ILE A 111 3.53 -2.16 3.53
N LEU A 112 2.25 -2.55 3.48
CA LEU A 112 1.23 -1.83 2.73
C LEU A 112 0.75 -0.62 3.53
N THR A 113 0.21 0.38 2.84
CA THR A 113 -0.36 1.56 3.52
C THR A 113 -1.74 1.89 2.97
N SER A 114 -2.54 2.60 3.76
CA SER A 114 -3.82 3.16 3.30
C SER A 114 -4.06 4.53 3.92
N THR A 115 -4.75 5.39 3.20
CA THR A 115 -5.16 6.72 3.67
C THR A 115 -6.60 6.73 4.11
N PHE A 116 -6.87 7.41 5.20
CA PHE A 116 -8.21 7.62 5.75
C PHE A 116 -8.46 9.11 5.97
N PRO A 117 -9.72 9.56 5.86
CA PRO A 117 -10.05 10.94 6.18
C PRO A 117 -9.73 11.24 7.66
N PRO A 118 -9.53 12.53 7.99
CA PRO A 118 -9.37 12.95 9.37
C PRO A 118 -10.52 12.43 10.25
N HIS A 119 -10.21 12.02 11.47
CA HIS A 119 -11.19 11.49 12.43
C HIS A 119 -11.98 10.26 11.94
N SER A 120 -11.48 9.53 10.93
CA SER A 120 -12.14 8.31 10.41
C SER A 120 -12.42 7.30 11.53
N PRO A 121 -13.71 6.95 11.78
CA PRO A 121 -14.05 5.90 12.73
C PRO A 121 -13.47 4.54 12.34
N GLY A 122 -13.43 4.24 11.03
CA GLY A 122 -12.80 3.03 10.50
C GLY A 122 -11.31 2.95 10.81
N ALA A 123 -10.57 4.03 10.57
CA ALA A 123 -9.14 4.08 10.90
C ALA A 123 -8.89 3.91 12.41
N ALA A 124 -9.73 4.52 13.25
CA ALA A 124 -9.65 4.38 14.69
C ALA A 124 -9.90 2.92 15.12
N LYS A 125 -10.94 2.28 14.58
CA LYS A 125 -11.28 0.88 14.89
C LYS A 125 -10.17 -0.09 14.46
N ILE A 126 -9.66 0.06 13.23
CA ILE A 126 -8.54 -0.75 12.71
C ILE A 126 -7.30 -0.57 13.59
N ARG A 127 -6.94 0.68 13.94
CA ARG A 127 -5.76 0.94 14.78
C ARG A 127 -5.92 0.34 16.18
N SER A 128 -7.09 0.47 16.80
CA SER A 128 -7.36 -0.07 18.15
C SER A 128 -7.36 -1.60 18.19
N ALA A 129 -7.61 -2.27 17.06
CA ALA A 129 -7.52 -3.73 16.97
C ALA A 129 -6.07 -4.24 16.98
N GLU A 130 -5.09 -3.37 16.69
CA GLU A 130 -3.64 -3.62 16.59
C GLU A 130 -3.19 -4.62 15.53
N THR A 131 -4.06 -5.57 15.20
CA THR A 131 -3.89 -6.54 14.15
C THR A 131 -5.17 -6.61 13.31
N CYS A 132 -5.00 -6.96 12.04
CA CYS A 132 -6.11 -7.23 11.16
C CYS A 132 -5.72 -8.32 10.15
N ARG A 133 -6.72 -8.84 9.47
CA ARG A 133 -6.54 -9.72 8.32
C ARG A 133 -7.02 -8.98 7.08
N LEU A 134 -6.15 -8.89 6.08
CA LEU A 134 -6.45 -8.36 4.76
C LEU A 134 -6.65 -9.53 3.80
N VAL A 135 -7.86 -9.67 3.25
CA VAL A 135 -8.17 -10.69 2.26
C VAL A 135 -8.23 -10.05 0.89
N PHE A 136 -7.31 -10.46 0.02
CA PHE A 136 -7.25 -10.03 -1.37
C PHE A 136 -7.77 -11.15 -2.26
N GLU A 137 -8.65 -10.85 -3.21
CA GLU A 137 -9.15 -11.83 -4.17
C GLU A 137 -9.33 -11.17 -5.53
N ALA A 138 -8.49 -11.56 -6.50
CA ALA A 138 -8.62 -11.12 -7.88
C ALA A 138 -7.82 -12.02 -8.83
N TYR A 139 -8.26 -12.10 -10.09
CA TYR A 139 -7.54 -12.80 -11.17
C TYR A 139 -7.21 -14.27 -10.84
N GLY A 140 -8.12 -14.96 -10.14
CA GLY A 140 -7.96 -16.37 -9.75
C GLY A 140 -6.90 -16.61 -8.67
N GLN A 141 -6.41 -15.57 -7.98
CA GLN A 141 -5.53 -15.68 -6.83
C GLN A 141 -6.17 -15.05 -5.61
N SER A 142 -5.96 -15.67 -4.44
CA SER A 142 -6.43 -15.16 -3.15
C SER A 142 -5.30 -15.19 -2.12
N PHE A 143 -5.16 -14.09 -1.38
CA PHE A 143 -4.17 -13.94 -0.32
C PHE A 143 -4.85 -13.47 0.95
N GLU A 144 -4.65 -14.22 2.02
CA GLU A 144 -5.02 -13.84 3.38
C GLU A 144 -3.77 -13.39 4.12
N ILE A 145 -3.63 -12.08 4.30
CA ILE A 145 -2.46 -11.48 4.93
C ILE A 145 -2.82 -10.98 6.31
N ARG A 146 -2.26 -11.62 7.35
CA ARG A 146 -2.36 -11.12 8.74
C ARG A 146 -1.36 -10.00 8.92
N CYS A 147 -1.80 -8.89 9.50
CA CYS A 147 -0.99 -7.67 9.61
C CYS A 147 -1.00 -7.12 11.02
N LYS A 148 0.15 -6.61 11.47
CA LYS A 148 0.22 -5.61 12.54
C LYS A 148 -0.12 -4.23 11.96
N VAL A 149 -0.87 -3.43 12.71
CA VAL A 149 -1.36 -2.12 12.28
C VAL A 149 -0.61 -1.01 12.98
N TRP A 150 -0.03 -0.12 12.19
CA TRP A 150 0.70 1.06 12.64
C TRP A 150 0.00 2.34 12.21
N LYS A 151 -0.02 3.37 13.06
CA LYS A 151 -0.31 4.74 12.62
C LYS A 151 1.02 5.40 12.26
N LEU A 152 1.22 5.69 10.98
CA LEU A 152 2.48 6.25 10.49
C LEU A 152 2.53 7.75 10.71
N THR A 153 3.61 8.24 11.33
CA THR A 153 3.82 9.68 11.53
C THR A 153 4.22 10.36 10.22
N PRO A 154 4.04 11.68 10.07
CA PRO A 154 4.48 12.42 8.87
C PRO A 154 5.99 12.37 8.59
N LYS A 155 6.81 12.01 9.59
CA LYS A 155 8.26 11.82 9.43
C LYS A 155 8.62 10.44 8.85
N ASN A 156 7.69 9.47 8.87
CA ASN A 156 7.92 8.16 8.30
C ASN A 156 7.94 8.24 6.76
N LEU A 157 8.94 7.63 6.13
CA LEU A 157 9.13 7.68 4.67
C LEU A 157 7.97 7.02 3.89
N LEU A 158 7.38 5.94 4.43
CA LEU A 158 6.21 5.32 3.82
C LEU A 158 5.00 6.26 3.87
N ASN A 159 4.81 7.02 4.97
CA ASN A 159 3.76 8.03 5.04
C ASN A 159 3.94 9.09 3.95
N GLN A 160 5.16 9.64 3.81
CA GLN A 160 5.45 10.67 2.81
C GLN A 160 5.22 10.18 1.38
N SER A 161 5.67 8.96 1.06
CA SER A 161 5.44 8.32 -0.24
C SER A 161 3.94 8.11 -0.50
N THR A 162 3.19 7.61 0.47
CA THR A 162 1.73 7.41 0.35
C THR A 162 0.99 8.73 0.10
N ILE A 163 1.33 9.79 0.84
CA ILE A 163 0.72 11.10 0.65
C ILE A 163 1.11 11.70 -0.72
N ALA A 164 2.37 11.58 -1.14
CA ALA A 164 2.82 12.04 -2.45
C ALA A 164 2.09 11.30 -3.59
N HIS A 165 1.97 9.97 -3.49
CA HIS A 165 1.20 9.15 -4.43
C HIS A 165 -0.26 9.62 -4.49
N ASN A 166 -0.95 9.67 -3.36
CA ASN A 166 -2.39 9.95 -3.35
C ASN A 166 -2.72 11.39 -3.79
N ARG A 167 -1.82 12.36 -3.58
CA ARG A 167 -1.99 13.74 -4.11
C ARG A 167 -1.98 13.84 -5.64
N LEU A 168 -1.43 12.84 -6.33
CA LEU A 168 -1.48 12.77 -7.79
C LEU A 168 -2.89 12.46 -8.31
N PHE A 169 -3.68 11.73 -7.53
CA PHE A 169 -5.03 11.30 -7.87
C PHE A 169 -6.12 12.07 -7.15
N ASN A 170 -5.80 12.65 -5.98
CA ASN A 170 -6.68 13.49 -5.18
C ASN A 170 -5.93 14.79 -4.78
N PRO A 171 -6.00 15.84 -5.62
CA PRO A 171 -5.38 17.14 -5.32
C PRO A 171 -5.85 17.78 -4.01
N GLU A 172 -7.06 17.47 -3.56
CA GLU A 172 -7.70 18.02 -2.36
C GLU A 172 -7.47 17.16 -1.11
N LEU A 173 -6.51 16.22 -1.15
CA LEU A 173 -6.20 15.36 -0.03
C LEU A 173 -5.90 16.19 1.25
N PRO A 174 -6.69 16.03 2.33
CA PRO A 174 -6.52 16.82 3.55
C PRO A 174 -5.12 16.72 4.16
N GLY A 175 -4.59 17.83 4.68
CA GLY A 175 -3.25 17.86 5.29
C GLY A 175 -3.11 16.98 6.55
N ASN A 176 -4.22 16.68 7.20
CA ASN A 176 -4.33 15.82 8.39
C ASN A 176 -4.89 14.42 8.06
N THR A 177 -4.80 13.98 6.80
CA THR A 177 -5.09 12.60 6.41
C THR A 177 -4.33 11.60 7.27
N ILE A 178 -5.03 10.57 7.74
CA ILE A 178 -4.44 9.49 8.54
C ILE A 178 -3.83 8.48 7.58
N VAL A 179 -2.60 8.06 7.85
CA VAL A 179 -1.95 6.94 7.14
C VAL A 179 -1.78 5.78 8.11
N LEU A 180 -2.40 4.65 7.79
CA LEU A 180 -2.13 3.38 8.47
C LEU A 180 -1.15 2.55 7.65
N GLY A 181 -0.21 1.91 8.33
CA GLY A 181 0.67 0.88 7.79
C GLY A 181 0.21 -0.50 8.25
N PHE A 182 0.23 -1.46 7.33
CA PHE A 182 -0.16 -2.84 7.53
C PHE A 182 1.09 -3.68 7.29
N GLU A 183 1.76 -4.05 8.38
CA GLU A 183 2.99 -4.86 8.35
C GLU A 183 2.62 -6.35 8.38
N PRO A 184 2.89 -7.11 7.31
CA PRO A 184 2.52 -8.52 7.25
C PRO A 184 3.26 -9.39 8.26
N ASP A 185 2.53 -10.27 8.92
CA ASP A 185 3.06 -11.47 9.58
C ASP A 185 3.00 -12.62 8.57
N TRP A 186 4.09 -12.79 7.83
CA TRP A 186 4.14 -13.78 6.74
C TRP A 186 4.00 -15.23 7.21
N SER A 187 4.42 -15.54 8.44
CA SER A 187 4.31 -16.87 9.05
C SER A 187 2.88 -17.29 9.37
N SER A 188 1.99 -16.32 9.58
CA SER A 188 0.56 -16.54 9.87
C SER A 188 -0.36 -16.14 8.71
N SER A 189 0.24 -15.80 7.56
CA SER A 189 -0.45 -15.47 6.33
C SER A 189 -0.47 -16.67 5.38
N GLN A 190 -1.41 -16.67 4.44
CA GLN A 190 -1.57 -17.77 3.49
C GLN A 190 -2.01 -17.29 2.11
N GLU A 191 -1.68 -18.09 1.11
CA GLU A 191 -2.27 -18.02 -0.22
C GLU A 191 -3.38 -19.08 -0.27
N VAL A 192 -4.61 -18.63 -0.47
CA VAL A 192 -5.78 -19.52 -0.49
C VAL A 192 -5.93 -20.02 -1.91
N LYS A 193 -5.74 -21.32 -2.10
CA LYS A 193 -6.06 -21.97 -3.37
C LYS A 193 -7.57 -22.14 -3.43
N GLY A 194 -8.19 -21.54 -4.44
CA GLY A 194 -9.59 -21.79 -4.79
C GLY A 194 -9.82 -23.21 -5.29
#